data_AF-A0A5N7MN72-F1
#
_entry.id   AF-A0A5N7MN72-F1
#
_cell.length_a   1.000
_cell.length_b   1.000
_cell.length_c   1.000
_cell.angle_alpha   90.00
_cell.angle_beta   90.00
_cell.angle_gamma   90.00
#
_symmetry.space_group_name_H-M   'P 1'
#
loop_
_entity.id
_entity.type
_entity.pdbx_description
1 polymer ?
#
loop_
_entity_poly.entity_id
_entity_poly.type
_entity_poly.pdbx_seq_one_letter_code
_entity_poly.pdbx_strand_id
1 'polypeptide(L)' 'MRIGISITLNSSDRQRLEAVISNRNTAQKHVWRAAIVLLSADGVG' A
#
# COMPACT_ATOMS: atom_id res chain seq x y z
N MET A 1 13.68 -1.37 -3.78
CA MET A 1 12.70 -1.31 -4.87
C MET A 1 13.42 -1.75 -6.13
N ARG A 2 12.69 -2.26 -7.14
CA ARG A 2 13.30 -2.49 -8.44
C ARG A 2 13.67 -1.14 -9.04
N ILE A 3 14.94 -0.99 -9.41
CA ILE A 3 15.46 0.24 -10.02
C ILE A 3 14.63 0.55 -11.27
N GLY A 4 14.07 1.75 -11.33
CA GLY A 4 13.23 2.22 -12.44
C GLY A 4 11.72 1.95 -12.31
N ILE A 5 11.24 1.40 -11.19
CA ILE A 5 9.80 1.29 -10.92
C ILE A 5 9.42 2.23 -9.77
N SER A 6 8.59 3.22 -10.07
CA SER A 6 7.99 4.13 -9.09
C SER A 6 6.48 3.93 -9.04
N ILE A 7 5.92 3.88 -7.84
CA ILE A 7 4.48 3.79 -7.62
C ILE A 7 4.01 5.14 -7.12
N THR A 8 3.16 5.80 -7.89
CA THR A 8 2.53 7.07 -7.47
C THR A 8 1.07 6.78 -7.13
N LEU A 9 0.66 7.14 -5.92
CA LEU A 9 -0.72 7.03 -5.46
C LEU A 9 -1.33 8.42 -5.35
N ASN A 10 -2.59 8.58 -5.77
CA ASN A 10 -3.36 9.76 -5.41
C ASN A 10 -3.87 9.64 -3.96
N SER A 11 -4.35 10.74 -3.39
CA SER A 11 -4.82 10.79 -2.00
C SER A 11 -5.97 9.83 -1.71
N SER A 12 -6.86 9.60 -2.69
CA SER A 12 -8.01 8.71 -2.54
C SER A 12 -7.61 7.24 -2.48
N ASP A 13 -6.68 6.83 -3.35
CA ASP A 13 -6.14 5.46 -3.38
C ASP A 13 -5.34 5.16 -2.12
N ARG A 14 -4.54 6.12 -1.64
CA ARG A 14 -3.83 6.01 -0.36
C ARG A 14 -4.81 5.77 0.79
N GLN A 15 -5.84 6.61 0.93
CA GLN A 15 -6.85 6.43 1.99
C GLN A 15 -7.54 5.07 1.90
N ARG A 16 -7.82 4.57 0.69
CA ARG A 16 -8.46 3.28 0.48
C ARG A 16 -7.56 2.12 0.91
N LEU A 17 -6.26 2.20 0.63
CA LEU A 17 -5.27 1.20 1.06
C LEU A 17 -5.06 1.23 2.58
N GLU A 18 -5.02 2.41 3.19
CA GLU A 18 -4.95 2.57 4.65
C GLU A 18 -6.19 1.98 5.33
N ALA A 19 -7.38 2.16 4.74
CA ALA A 19 -8.62 1.55 5.22
C ALA A 19 -8.57 0.01 5.14
N VAL A 20 -7.97 -0.55 4.09
CA VAL A 20 -7.77 -2.01 3.94
C VAL A 20 -6.88 -2.54 5.07
N ILE A 21 -5.82 -1.82 5.43
CA ILE A 21 -4.89 -2.20 6.51
C ILE A 21 -5.55 -2.08 7.89
N SER A 22 -6.32 -1.02 8.12
CA SER A 22 -7.00 -0.76 9.40
C SER A 22 -8.21 -1.69 9.63
N ASN A 23 -8.83 -2.19 8.56
CA ASN A 23 -9.96 -3.10 8.66
C ASN A 23 -9.54 -4.51 9.12
N ARG A 24 -9.84 -4.83 10.38
CA ARG A 24 -9.58 -6.12 11.02
C ARG A 24 -10.28 -7.33 10.38
N ASN A 25 -11.30 -7.11 9.55
CA ASN A 25 -12.00 -8.18 8.82
C ASN A 25 -11.34 -8.50 7.47
N THR A 26 -10.34 -7.72 7.06
CA THR A 26 -9.61 -7.94 5.81
C THR A 26 -8.70 -9.17 5.95
N ALA A 27 -8.72 -10.05 4.94
CA ALA A 27 -7.79 -11.18 4.93
C ALA A 27 -6.33 -10.68 4.92
N GLN A 28 -5.48 -11.31 5.74
CA GLN A 28 -4.09 -10.90 5.97
C GLN A 28 -3.27 -10.68 4.69
N LYS A 29 -3.53 -11.47 3.63
CA LYS A 29 -2.88 -11.31 2.32
C LYS A 29 -3.14 -9.95 1.67
N HIS A 30 -4.33 -9.36 1.88
CA HIS A 30 -4.68 -8.05 1.34
C HIS A 30 -4.06 -6.94 2.18
N VAL A 31 -4.04 -7.10 3.51
CA VAL A 31 -3.35 -6.18 4.44
C VAL A 31 -1.87 -6.07 4.07
N TRP A 32 -1.19 -7.21 3.90
CA TRP A 32 0.23 -7.24 3.51
C TRP A 32 0.48 -6.60 2.14
N ARG A 33 -0.37 -6.90 1.15
CA ARG A 33 -0.23 -6.28 -0.18
C ARG A 33 -0.43 -4.77 -0.15
N ALA A 34 -1.43 -4.29 0.59
CA ALA A 34 -1.67 -2.86 0.75
C ALA A 34 -0.50 -2.17 1.45
N ALA A 35 0.06 -2.79 2.50
CA ALA A 35 1.22 -2.26 3.19
C ALA A 35 2.47 -2.15 2.29
N ILE A 36 2.75 -3.18 1.47
CA ILE A 36 3.86 -3.14 0.51
C ILE A 36 3.68 -2.02 -0.52
N VAL A 37 2.45 -1.83 -1.02
CA VAL A 37 2.15 -0.78 -2.01
C VAL A 37 2.35 0.61 -1.40
N LEU A 38 1.88 0.85 -0.18
CA LEU A 38 2.09 2.12 0.53
C LEU A 38 3.57 2.39 0.76
N LEU A 39 4.30 1.42 1.33
CA LEU A 39 5.74 1.56 1.59
C LEU A 39 6.55 1.80 0.31
N SER A 40 6.18 1.11 -0.78
CA SER A 40 6.82 1.32 -2.09
C SER A 40 6.52 2.69 -2.67
N ALA A 41 5.31 3.21 -2.48
CA ALA A 41 4.96 4.58 -2.89
C ALA A 41 5.70 5.63 -2.05
N ASP A 42 5.99 5.32 -0.78
CA ASP A 42 6.82 6.14 0.11
C ASP A 42 8.33 6.01 -0.14
N GLY A 43 8.76 5.16 -1.08
CA GLY A 43 10.18 4.91 -1.36
C GLY A 43 10.90 4.11 -0.27
N VAL A 44 10.16 3.46 0.62
CA VAL A 44 10.68 2.61 1.70
C VAL A 44 10.83 1.19 1.17
N GLY A 45 11.93 0.91 0.48
CA GLY A 45 12.28 -0.47 0.10
C GLY A 45 13.34 -0.63 -0.95
#